data_AF-Q9PPT0-F1
#
_entry.id   AF-Q9PPT0-F1
#
_cell.length_a   1.000
_cell.length_b   1.000
_cell.length_c   1.000
_cell.angle_alpha   90.00
_cell.angle_beta   90.00
_cell.angle_gamma   90.00
#
_symmetry.space_group_name_H-M   'P 1'
#
loop_
_entity.id
_entity.type
_entity.pdbx_description
1 polymer ?
#
loop_
_entity_poly.entity_id
_entity_poly.type
_entity_poly.pdbx_seq_one_letter_code
_entity_poly.pdbx_strand_id
1 'polypeptide(L)'
;MKQKNNRYTYINYLRSQRAFIQTLKPQILKLTSNNVCLNEQEVDLEPQLNNLEDINIQLTNEKVNIQDIVTLEEEINVKDNNQNQNLNEEILATTLINEQASGINEISEQKETTIANKKHKKQTMAFKAANSRKNFDFEKFEKNVKYKSFKDGTVKKIAAEIENVRLTFTNPSKPNDRALVLRNTSVQFYEGEVHAIIGESGSGKSVITSLLYGLAGKNANVEEGKILLYNNEVQDFSFKDWEKSRYLGKVISAVFQNPMSTLNPTMKIGKQIMEGMLINGIVKTRKEAYNKSIEYLKLTKINNPEEIMELYPHELSGGMIQRVVIASIVSLHPKILVLDEPTTALDPTVQALVLDVIRELQEKFKMCIIFITHDLGVVASIANYISIMYAGQIIEEGQRDEILWYPQHPYTWGLIMSMPDVNKGDRLATIKGSVPSRLNDIVGDAFAIRNDYALTRDFEHEPEMYHVSETHRVKSALLDERAEKYTPPQIILDKWNNFKKRQENN
;
A
#
# COMPACT_ATOMS: atom_id res chain seq x y z
N MET A 1 13.94 -5.84 30.02
CA MET A 1 13.06 -4.80 29.43
C MET A 1 12.66 -5.03 27.96
N LYS A 2 13.32 -5.90 27.17
CA LYS A 2 12.93 -6.21 25.78
C LYS A 2 11.68 -7.11 25.60
N GLN A 3 11.19 -7.78 26.65
CA GLN A 3 10.03 -8.69 26.58
C GLN A 3 8.66 -8.02 26.86
N LYS A 4 8.60 -6.86 27.55
CA LYS A 4 7.31 -6.20 27.88
C LYS A 4 6.67 -5.47 26.70
N ASN A 5 7.45 -5.07 25.69
CA ASN A 5 6.96 -4.35 24.50
C ASN A 5 6.19 -5.23 23.50
N ASN A 6 6.26 -6.55 23.64
CA ASN A 6 5.61 -7.49 22.71
C ASN A 6 4.16 -7.82 23.10
N ARG A 7 3.79 -7.59 24.37
CA ARG A 7 2.46 -7.94 24.89
C ARG A 7 1.38 -6.97 24.38
N TYR A 8 1.70 -5.68 24.23
CA TYR A 8 0.74 -4.67 23.79
C TYR A 8 0.38 -4.77 22.29
N THR A 9 1.35 -5.06 21.43
CA THR A 9 1.12 -5.23 19.99
C THR A 9 0.34 -6.50 19.69
N TYR A 10 0.65 -7.60 20.39
CA TYR A 10 -0.10 -8.85 20.29
C TYR A 10 -1.52 -8.72 20.85
N ILE A 11 -1.71 -8.01 21.98
CA ILE A 11 -3.04 -7.73 22.54
C ILE A 11 -3.88 -6.86 21.59
N ASN A 12 -3.29 -5.88 20.90
CA ASN A 12 -4.01 -5.06 19.93
C ASN A 12 -4.41 -5.84 18.66
N TYR A 13 -3.55 -6.75 18.20
CA TYR A 13 -3.87 -7.69 17.12
C TYR A 13 -4.98 -8.68 17.52
N LEU A 14 -4.92 -9.25 18.73
CA LEU A 14 -5.98 -10.12 19.24
C LEU A 14 -7.30 -9.37 19.46
N ARG A 15 -7.26 -8.09 19.84
CA ARG A 15 -8.45 -7.23 19.93
C ARG A 15 -9.05 -6.92 18.56
N SER A 16 -8.24 -6.70 17.52
CA SER A 16 -8.75 -6.49 16.16
C SER A 16 -9.36 -7.78 15.59
N GLN A 17 -8.74 -8.94 15.84
CA GLN A 17 -9.30 -10.24 15.45
C GLN A 17 -10.59 -10.57 16.21
N ARG A 18 -10.66 -10.29 17.52
CA ARG A 18 -11.88 -10.47 18.32
C ARG A 18 -13.01 -9.54 17.86
N ALA A 19 -12.70 -8.30 17.51
CA ALA A 19 -13.67 -7.37 16.93
C ALA A 19 -14.18 -7.90 15.58
N PHE A 20 -13.29 -8.38 14.70
CA PHE A 20 -13.64 -8.97 13.40
C PHE A 20 -14.57 -10.18 13.55
N ILE A 21 -14.23 -11.12 14.44
CA ILE A 21 -15.05 -12.31 14.75
C ILE A 21 -16.41 -11.92 15.35
N GLN A 22 -16.47 -10.90 16.22
CA GLN A 22 -17.73 -10.39 16.77
C GLN A 22 -18.64 -9.74 15.72
N THR A 23 -18.08 -9.17 14.64
CA THR A 23 -18.84 -8.67 13.49
C THR A 23 -19.44 -9.78 12.62
N LEU A 24 -18.75 -10.91 12.51
CA LEU A 24 -19.19 -12.06 11.68
C LEU A 24 -20.20 -12.94 12.40
N LYS A 25 -20.13 -13.02 13.73
CA LYS A 25 -21.00 -13.88 14.55
C LYS A 25 -22.50 -13.69 14.30
N PRO A 26 -23.06 -12.46 14.17
CA PRO A 26 -24.47 -12.25 13.86
C PRO A 26 -24.85 -12.64 12.42
N GLN A 27 -23.91 -12.52 11.47
CA GLN A 27 -24.12 -12.87 10.06
C GLN A 27 -24.16 -14.39 9.87
N ILE A 28 -23.26 -15.10 10.55
CA ILE A 28 -23.24 -16.56 10.59
C ILE A 28 -24.49 -17.09 11.32
N LEU A 29 -24.88 -16.49 12.44
CA LEU A 29 -26.11 -16.87 13.16
C LEU A 29 -27.37 -16.67 12.30
N LYS A 30 -27.44 -15.60 11.49
CA LYS A 30 -28.54 -15.35 10.54
C LYS A 30 -28.64 -16.40 9.43
N LEU A 31 -27.49 -16.92 8.98
CA LEU A 31 -27.42 -17.99 7.98
C LEU A 31 -27.85 -19.34 8.57
N THR A 32 -27.56 -19.59 9.86
CA THR A 32 -27.95 -20.83 10.54
C THR A 32 -29.36 -20.82 11.14
N SER A 33 -29.96 -19.64 11.37
CA SER A 33 -31.30 -19.52 11.97
C SER A 33 -32.45 -19.62 10.95
N ASN A 34 -32.16 -19.51 9.64
CA ASN A 34 -33.12 -19.71 8.57
C ASN A 34 -33.09 -21.17 8.09
N ASN A 35 -33.52 -22.10 8.95
CA ASN A 35 -33.93 -23.43 8.51
C ASN A 35 -35.19 -23.28 7.63
N VAL A 36 -35.00 -23.08 6.34
CA VAL A 36 -36.03 -23.29 5.33
C VAL A 36 -35.66 -24.55 4.57
N CYS A 37 -36.37 -25.63 4.84
CA CYS A 37 -36.46 -26.78 3.94
C CYS A 37 -36.98 -26.29 2.59
N LEU A 38 -36.16 -26.40 1.54
CA LEU A 38 -36.63 -26.41 0.16
C LEU A 38 -36.08 -27.64 -0.54
N ASN A 39 -37.03 -28.46 -0.99
CA ASN A 39 -36.83 -29.67 -1.76
C ASN A 39 -36.19 -29.38 -3.13
N GLU A 40 -35.41 -30.34 -3.58
CA GLU A 40 -35.01 -30.67 -4.97
C GLU A 40 -35.54 -29.74 -6.08
N GLN A 41 -34.86 -28.62 -6.32
CA GLN A 41 -34.67 -28.03 -7.66
C GLN A 41 -33.31 -27.33 -7.68
N GLU A 42 -32.47 -27.70 -8.65
CA GLU A 42 -31.15 -27.11 -8.88
C GLU A 42 -31.26 -25.59 -9.06
N VAL A 43 -30.77 -24.85 -8.08
CA VAL A 43 -30.38 -23.45 -8.23
C VAL A 43 -28.86 -23.44 -8.30
N ASP A 44 -28.35 -23.16 -9.48
CA ASP A 44 -26.93 -23.01 -9.76
C ASP A 44 -26.35 -21.83 -8.96
N LEU A 45 -25.62 -22.17 -7.90
CA LEU A 45 -24.97 -21.23 -6.97
C LEU A 45 -23.46 -21.11 -7.21
N GLU A 46 -22.93 -21.63 -8.33
CA GLU A 46 -21.50 -21.49 -8.69
C GLU A 46 -20.96 -20.04 -8.69
N PRO A 47 -21.73 -18.97 -8.95
CA PRO A 47 -21.18 -17.61 -8.91
C PRO A 47 -20.88 -17.08 -7.50
N GLN A 48 -21.44 -17.70 -6.44
CA GLN A 48 -21.28 -17.23 -5.06
C GLN A 48 -20.30 -18.07 -4.24
N LEU A 49 -19.93 -19.25 -4.71
CA LEU A 49 -18.95 -20.14 -4.06
C LEU A 49 -17.50 -19.85 -4.50
N ASN A 50 -17.27 -19.25 -5.67
CA ASN A 50 -15.92 -18.88 -6.13
C ASN A 50 -15.24 -17.78 -5.29
N ASN A 51 -15.99 -17.04 -4.46
CA ASN A 51 -15.41 -16.08 -3.51
C ASN A 51 -14.92 -16.72 -2.19
N LEU A 52 -15.10 -18.03 -2.01
CA LEU A 52 -14.66 -18.75 -0.80
C LEU A 52 -13.49 -19.71 -1.05
N GLU A 53 -13.16 -20.02 -2.30
CA GLU A 53 -12.00 -20.87 -2.62
C GLU A 53 -10.64 -20.17 -2.41
N ASP A 54 -10.58 -18.84 -2.50
CA ASP A 54 -9.35 -18.06 -2.23
C ASP A 54 -8.97 -18.00 -0.74
N ILE A 55 -9.83 -18.48 0.16
CA ILE A 55 -9.52 -18.61 1.60
C ILE A 55 -9.03 -20.03 1.95
N ASN A 56 -9.05 -20.99 1.02
CA ASN A 56 -8.85 -22.41 1.34
C ASN A 56 -7.43 -22.96 1.12
N ILE A 57 -6.40 -22.12 0.96
CA ILE A 57 -4.98 -22.57 0.85
C ILE A 57 -4.19 -22.46 2.16
N GLN A 58 -4.86 -22.38 3.32
CA GLN A 58 -4.15 -22.57 4.61
C GLN A 58 -4.90 -23.34 5.71
N LEU A 59 -5.98 -24.05 5.40
CA LEU A 59 -6.67 -24.93 6.35
C LEU A 59 -6.71 -26.41 5.95
N THR A 60 -6.13 -26.78 4.81
CA THR A 60 -5.98 -28.17 4.41
C THR A 60 -4.65 -28.74 4.92
N ASN A 61 -4.60 -29.05 6.22
CA ASN A 61 -3.93 -30.26 6.73
C ASN A 61 -4.05 -30.51 8.25
N GLU A 62 -4.80 -29.71 9.00
CA GLU A 62 -5.14 -30.07 10.38
C GLU A 62 -6.64 -29.96 10.57
N LYS A 63 -7.29 -31.09 10.90
CA LYS A 63 -8.66 -31.12 11.40
C LYS A 63 -8.71 -30.29 12.68
N VAL A 64 -9.10 -29.02 12.58
CA VAL A 64 -9.38 -28.19 13.76
C VAL A 64 -10.71 -28.68 14.34
N ASN A 65 -10.63 -29.31 15.51
CA ASN A 65 -11.80 -29.76 16.25
C ASN A 65 -12.43 -28.55 16.95
N ILE A 66 -13.75 -28.41 16.92
CA ILE A 66 -14.48 -27.32 17.60
C ILE A 66 -14.16 -27.30 19.11
N GLN A 67 -13.78 -28.46 19.67
CA GLN A 67 -13.27 -28.57 21.03
C GLN A 67 -11.98 -27.75 21.29
N ASP A 68 -11.10 -27.60 20.30
CA ASP A 68 -9.81 -26.90 20.44
C ASP A 68 -10.01 -25.37 20.56
N ILE A 69 -11.06 -24.84 19.94
CA ILE A 69 -11.45 -23.42 20.03
C ILE A 69 -12.03 -23.10 21.41
N VAL A 70 -12.82 -24.02 21.98
CA VAL A 70 -13.34 -23.89 23.36
C VAL A 70 -12.20 -23.97 24.39
N THR A 71 -11.23 -24.84 24.14
CA THR A 71 -10.03 -24.99 25.01
C THR A 71 -9.16 -23.72 24.98
N LEU A 72 -9.04 -23.05 23.83
CA LEU A 72 -8.36 -21.75 23.70
C LEU A 72 -9.12 -20.60 24.39
N GLU A 73 -10.46 -20.59 24.37
CA GLU A 73 -11.26 -19.63 25.16
C GLU A 73 -11.12 -19.85 26.68
N GLU A 74 -11.03 -21.11 27.13
CA GLU A 74 -10.79 -21.46 28.53
C GLU A 74 -9.38 -21.06 28.99
N GLU A 75 -8.33 -21.29 28.19
CA GLU A 75 -6.97 -20.86 28.50
C GLU A 75 -6.81 -19.32 28.57
N ILE A 76 -7.56 -18.59 27.75
CA ILE A 76 -7.60 -17.12 27.76
C ILE A 76 -8.32 -16.63 29.04
N ASN A 77 -9.43 -17.26 29.42
CA ASN A 77 -10.15 -16.93 30.65
C ASN A 77 -9.35 -17.26 31.93
N VAL A 78 -8.57 -18.35 31.95
CA VAL A 78 -7.70 -18.69 33.09
C VAL A 78 -6.54 -17.70 33.24
N LYS A 79 -5.97 -17.19 32.14
CA LYS A 79 -4.90 -16.18 32.17
C LYS A 79 -5.40 -14.79 32.58
N ASP A 80 -6.63 -14.42 32.21
CA ASP A 80 -7.27 -13.17 32.65
C ASP A 80 -7.70 -13.24 34.14
N ASN A 81 -8.13 -14.40 34.64
CA ASN A 81 -8.44 -14.60 36.06
C ASN A 81 -7.20 -14.57 36.97
N ASN A 82 -6.05 -15.12 36.54
CA ASN A 82 -4.79 -15.05 37.30
C ASN A 82 -4.16 -13.64 37.32
N GLN A 83 -4.50 -12.76 36.36
CA GLN A 83 -4.13 -11.34 36.43
C GLN A 83 -5.02 -10.54 37.39
N ASN A 84 -6.28 -10.92 37.57
CA ASN A 84 -7.20 -10.28 38.51
C ASN A 84 -6.94 -10.68 39.97
N GLN A 85 -6.36 -11.85 40.26
CA GLN A 85 -5.94 -12.21 41.64
C GLN A 85 -4.74 -11.39 42.13
N ASN A 86 -3.74 -11.11 41.27
CA ASN A 86 -2.58 -10.28 41.63
C ASN A 86 -2.93 -8.79 41.81
N LEU A 87 -3.99 -8.28 41.15
CA LEU A 87 -4.48 -6.92 41.41
C LEU A 87 -5.30 -6.81 42.71
N ASN A 88 -5.95 -7.89 43.14
CA ASN A 88 -6.75 -7.89 44.37
C ASN A 88 -5.91 -8.00 45.65
N GLU A 89 -4.70 -8.58 45.60
CA GLU A 89 -3.76 -8.58 46.75
C GLU A 89 -3.12 -7.20 46.99
N GLU A 90 -2.82 -6.42 45.94
CA GLU A 90 -2.37 -5.02 46.09
C GLU A 90 -3.49 -4.09 46.60
N ILE A 91 -4.75 -4.37 46.24
CA ILE A 91 -5.90 -3.63 46.75
C ILE A 91 -6.19 -3.98 48.22
N LEU A 92 -6.05 -5.24 48.64
CA LEU A 92 -6.19 -5.62 50.07
C LEU A 92 -5.08 -5.03 50.96
N ALA A 93 -3.83 -4.96 50.47
CA ALA A 93 -2.73 -4.36 51.23
C ALA A 93 -2.89 -2.84 51.44
N THR A 94 -3.61 -2.16 50.55
CA THR A 94 -3.91 -0.72 50.68
C THR A 94 -5.15 -0.46 51.56
N THR A 95 -5.98 -1.48 51.79
CA THR A 95 -7.22 -1.38 52.58
C THR A 95 -6.97 -1.64 54.08
N LEU A 96 -5.86 -2.27 54.44
CA LEU A 96 -5.48 -2.59 55.84
C LEU A 96 -4.63 -1.53 56.56
N ILE A 97 -4.31 -0.40 55.91
CA ILE A 97 -3.53 0.71 56.52
C ILE A 97 -4.40 1.90 56.96
N ASN A 98 -5.73 1.86 56.73
CA ASN A 98 -6.61 2.99 57.07
C ASN A 98 -7.73 2.71 58.09
N GLU A 99 -7.65 1.62 58.87
CA GLU A 99 -8.45 1.47 60.09
C GLU A 99 -7.62 1.80 61.33
N GLN A 100 -7.32 3.09 61.52
CA GLN A 100 -7.13 3.72 62.84
C GLN A 100 -6.87 5.22 62.66
N ALA A 101 -7.93 6.00 62.45
CA ALA A 101 -8.00 7.40 62.87
C ALA A 101 -9.44 7.90 62.73
N SER A 102 -10.17 7.86 63.84
CA SER A 102 -11.41 8.58 64.06
C SER A 102 -11.14 10.09 64.07
N GLY A 103 -12.01 10.87 63.41
CA GLY A 103 -12.20 12.28 63.75
C GLY A 103 -12.19 13.26 62.58
N ILE A 104 -13.37 13.87 62.39
CA ILE A 104 -13.60 15.27 62.02
C ILE A 104 -13.83 15.57 60.52
N ASN A 105 -15.06 16.02 60.27
CA ASN A 105 -15.56 16.70 59.07
C ASN A 105 -14.78 17.98 58.75
N GLU A 106 -14.95 18.49 57.53
CA GLU A 106 -14.50 19.81 57.00
C GLU A 106 -13.24 19.86 56.11
N ILE A 107 -13.06 19.01 55.10
CA ILE A 107 -12.25 19.38 53.91
C ILE A 107 -12.76 18.67 52.64
N SER A 108 -13.92 19.08 52.11
CA SER A 108 -14.52 18.48 50.90
C SER A 108 -14.90 19.47 49.80
N GLU A 109 -14.21 20.62 49.69
CA GLU A 109 -14.34 21.52 48.52
C GLU A 109 -13.00 21.89 47.84
N GLN A 110 -11.85 21.52 48.43
CA GLN A 110 -10.53 21.80 47.83
C GLN A 110 -9.89 20.60 47.10
N LYS A 111 -10.42 19.38 47.26
CA LYS A 111 -9.86 18.15 46.65
C LYS A 111 -10.41 17.86 45.25
N GLU A 112 -11.66 18.20 44.94
CA GLU A 112 -12.22 17.95 43.60
C GLU A 112 -11.69 18.92 42.53
N THR A 113 -11.43 20.17 42.89
CA THR A 113 -10.76 21.15 42.03
C THR A 113 -9.31 20.78 41.74
N THR A 114 -8.64 20.04 42.63
CA THR A 114 -7.24 19.62 42.45
C THR A 114 -7.10 18.40 41.52
N ILE A 115 -8.08 17.50 41.49
CA ILE A 115 -8.06 16.28 40.65
C ILE A 115 -8.48 16.60 39.21
N ALA A 116 -9.48 17.45 39.00
CA ALA A 116 -9.85 17.95 37.68
C ALA A 116 -8.71 18.77 37.03
N ASN A 117 -8.03 19.62 37.82
CA ASN A 117 -6.86 20.37 37.36
C ASN A 117 -5.63 19.49 37.10
N LYS A 118 -5.45 18.36 37.82
CA LYS A 118 -4.36 17.39 37.54
C LYS A 118 -4.62 16.57 36.28
N LYS A 119 -5.87 16.18 35.98
CA LYS A 119 -6.23 15.50 34.71
C LYS A 119 -6.09 16.44 33.50
N HIS A 120 -6.55 17.69 33.64
CA HIS A 120 -6.33 18.72 32.62
C HIS A 120 -4.85 19.07 32.45
N LYS A 121 -4.05 19.17 33.54
CA LYS A 121 -2.58 19.34 33.46
C LYS A 121 -1.87 18.14 32.84
N LYS A 122 -2.29 16.90 33.06
CA LYS A 122 -1.68 15.71 32.42
C LYS A 122 -1.97 15.65 30.92
N GLN A 123 -3.19 15.98 30.49
CA GLN A 123 -3.53 16.09 29.06
C GLN A 123 -2.84 17.29 28.40
N THR A 124 -2.80 18.46 29.04
CA THR A 124 -2.05 19.61 28.51
C THR A 124 -0.54 19.45 28.60
N MET A 125 0.01 18.68 29.54
CA MET A 125 1.44 18.34 29.58
C MET A 125 1.80 17.26 28.55
N ALA A 126 0.93 16.29 28.24
CA ALA A 126 1.12 15.38 27.11
C ALA A 126 1.04 16.12 25.77
N PHE A 127 0.14 17.10 25.65
CA PHE A 127 0.01 17.98 24.48
C PHE A 127 1.19 18.98 24.38
N LYS A 128 1.69 19.52 25.51
CA LYS A 128 2.90 20.37 25.55
C LYS A 128 4.19 19.59 25.32
N ALA A 129 4.28 18.33 25.77
CA ALA A 129 5.42 17.45 25.51
C ALA A 129 5.48 17.00 24.03
N ALA A 130 4.33 16.93 23.34
CA ALA A 130 4.28 16.79 21.88
C ALA A 130 4.78 18.05 21.16
N ASN A 131 4.54 19.25 21.71
CA ASN A 131 4.94 20.54 21.14
C ASN A 131 6.43 20.93 21.34
N SER A 132 7.23 20.17 22.10
CA SER A 132 8.68 20.45 22.25
C SER A 132 9.58 19.65 21.31
N ARG A 133 9.01 18.87 20.38
CA ARG A 133 9.77 18.06 19.44
C ARG A 133 10.14 18.91 18.24
N LYS A 134 11.43 18.96 17.90
CA LYS A 134 11.93 19.61 16.68
C LYS A 134 11.01 19.23 15.52
N ASN A 135 10.39 20.22 14.89
CA ASN A 135 9.63 20.00 13.67
C ASN A 135 10.52 19.28 12.68
N PHE A 136 9.97 18.27 12.01
CA PHE A 136 10.63 17.61 10.89
C PHE A 136 11.10 18.67 9.89
N ASP A 137 12.40 18.67 9.62
CA ASP A 137 13.06 19.60 8.72
C ASP A 137 13.34 18.86 7.41
N PHE A 138 12.51 19.16 6.40
CA PHE A 138 12.60 18.50 5.11
C PHE A 138 13.86 18.93 4.34
N GLU A 139 14.31 20.19 4.47
CA GLU A 139 15.54 20.68 3.82
C GLU A 139 16.76 19.89 4.33
N LYS A 140 16.78 19.59 5.63
CA LYS A 140 17.81 18.71 6.18
C LYS A 140 17.69 17.26 5.66
N PHE A 141 16.47 16.75 5.52
CA PHE A 141 16.23 15.40 5.02
C PHE A 141 16.69 15.24 3.57
N GLU A 142 16.41 16.21 2.71
CA GLU A 142 16.78 16.17 1.28
C GLU A 142 18.19 16.70 0.99
N LYS A 143 19.00 17.03 2.01
CA LYS A 143 20.30 17.68 1.85
C LYS A 143 21.22 16.99 0.84
N ASN A 144 21.20 15.65 0.80
CA ASN A 144 22.06 14.84 -0.07
C ASN A 144 21.29 14.26 -1.26
N VAL A 145 20.15 14.84 -1.63
CA VAL A 145 19.30 14.31 -2.71
C VAL A 145 20.05 14.30 -4.05
N LYS A 146 19.86 13.22 -4.80
CA LYS A 146 20.41 13.05 -6.14
C LYS A 146 19.50 13.71 -7.19
N TYR A 147 20.11 14.14 -8.28
CA TYR A 147 19.40 14.67 -9.45
C TYR A 147 19.81 13.87 -10.69
N LYS A 148 18.87 13.68 -11.60
CA LYS A 148 19.12 13.12 -12.93
C LYS A 148 19.00 14.24 -13.96
N SER A 149 20.03 14.40 -14.77
CA SER A 149 20.03 15.35 -15.89
C SER A 149 19.72 14.59 -17.18
N PHE A 150 18.89 15.18 -18.03
CA PHE A 150 18.49 14.64 -19.32
C PHE A 150 19.12 15.45 -20.46
N LYS A 151 19.23 14.86 -21.65
CA LYS A 151 19.82 15.49 -22.85
C LYS A 151 19.11 16.76 -23.30
N ASP A 152 17.82 16.88 -23.01
CA ASP A 152 17.02 18.08 -23.28
C ASP A 152 17.31 19.24 -22.30
N GLY A 153 18.25 19.05 -21.37
CA GLY A 153 18.62 20.02 -20.34
C GLY A 153 17.71 20.00 -19.11
N THR A 154 16.67 19.15 -19.10
CA THR A 154 15.83 19.00 -17.91
C THR A 154 16.60 18.30 -16.80
N VAL A 155 16.40 18.75 -15.57
CA VAL A 155 16.99 18.14 -14.36
C VAL A 155 15.85 17.75 -13.44
N LYS A 156 15.79 16.47 -13.06
CA LYS A 156 14.76 15.93 -12.17
C LYS A 156 15.38 15.51 -10.84
N LYS A 157 14.74 15.89 -9.75
CA LYS A 157 15.11 15.44 -8.41
C LYS A 157 14.62 14.00 -8.19
N ILE A 158 15.48 13.11 -7.72
CA ILE A 158 15.12 11.72 -7.43
C ILE A 158 14.48 11.65 -6.04
N ALA A 159 13.16 11.48 -6.01
CA ALA A 159 12.38 11.42 -4.77
C ALA A 159 12.50 10.04 -4.10
N ALA A 160 12.43 8.96 -4.89
CA ALA A 160 12.63 7.60 -4.42
C ALA A 160 13.45 6.78 -5.42
N GLU A 161 14.23 5.83 -4.91
CA GLU A 161 15.08 4.96 -5.72
C GLU A 161 15.14 3.57 -5.09
N ILE A 162 14.98 2.55 -5.93
CA ILE A 162 15.30 1.16 -5.63
C ILE A 162 16.48 0.81 -6.52
N GLU A 163 17.57 0.35 -5.91
CA GLU A 163 18.84 0.08 -6.58
C GLU A 163 19.23 -1.38 -6.37
N ASN A 164 19.12 -2.19 -7.42
CA ASN A 164 19.54 -3.59 -7.52
C ASN A 164 19.03 -4.45 -6.36
N VAL A 165 17.77 -4.27 -5.96
CA VAL A 165 17.21 -4.98 -4.80
C VAL A 165 16.92 -6.43 -5.12
N ARG A 166 17.57 -7.33 -4.38
CA ARG A 166 17.25 -8.76 -4.33
C ARG A 166 16.59 -9.08 -3.00
N LEU A 167 15.34 -9.53 -3.03
CA LEU A 167 14.54 -9.73 -1.82
C LEU A 167 13.93 -11.12 -1.76
N THR A 168 14.11 -11.76 -0.61
CA THR A 168 13.49 -13.05 -0.28
C THR A 168 12.57 -12.92 0.94
N PHE A 169 11.46 -13.65 0.96
CA PHE A 169 10.64 -13.83 2.16
C PHE A 169 10.94 -15.17 2.82
N THR A 170 11.26 -15.14 4.11
CA THR A 170 11.39 -16.35 4.92
C THR A 170 10.03 -16.89 5.29
N ASN A 171 9.79 -18.18 5.05
CA ASN A 171 8.61 -18.86 5.58
C ASN A 171 8.74 -19.01 7.11
N PRO A 172 7.85 -18.44 7.94
CA PRO A 172 7.95 -18.54 9.39
C PRO A 172 7.91 -20.00 9.91
N SER A 173 7.18 -20.88 9.20
CA SER A 173 7.06 -22.30 9.56
C SER A 173 8.23 -23.14 9.07
N LYS A 174 9.01 -22.64 8.10
CA LYS A 174 10.20 -23.30 7.55
C LYS A 174 11.30 -22.25 7.32
N PRO A 175 12.08 -21.90 8.35
CA PRO A 175 13.05 -20.79 8.26
C PRO A 175 14.14 -20.94 7.17
N ASN A 176 14.41 -22.17 6.73
CA ASN A 176 15.35 -22.46 5.65
C ASN A 176 14.73 -22.32 4.26
N ASP A 177 13.39 -22.21 4.17
CA ASP A 177 12.65 -22.00 2.93
C ASP A 177 12.47 -20.50 2.72
N ARG A 178 13.20 -19.95 1.75
CA ARG A 178 13.16 -18.54 1.37
C ARG A 178 12.60 -18.41 -0.03
N ALA A 179 11.51 -17.68 -0.18
CA ALA A 179 10.90 -17.40 -1.48
C ALA A 179 11.45 -16.08 -2.05
N LEU A 180 12.16 -16.14 -3.16
CA LEU A 180 12.58 -14.97 -3.92
C LEU A 180 11.36 -14.26 -4.49
N VAL A 181 11.30 -12.94 -4.33
CA VAL A 181 10.20 -12.11 -4.83
C VAL A 181 10.69 -10.94 -5.67
N LEU A 182 11.84 -10.35 -5.34
CA LEU A 182 12.49 -9.34 -6.18
C LEU A 182 13.85 -9.85 -6.68
N ARG A 183 14.10 -9.68 -7.97
CA ARG A 183 15.29 -10.16 -8.69
C ARG A 183 16.08 -8.97 -9.21
N ASN A 184 16.97 -8.42 -8.40
CA ASN A 184 17.86 -7.30 -8.75
C ASN A 184 17.07 -6.11 -9.35
N THR A 185 15.95 -5.76 -8.72
CA THR A 185 15.03 -4.74 -9.22
C THR A 185 15.65 -3.36 -9.06
N SER A 186 15.61 -2.55 -10.12
CA SER A 186 16.06 -1.16 -10.11
C SER A 186 14.99 -0.25 -10.72
N VAL A 187 14.64 0.84 -10.03
CA VAL A 187 13.68 1.84 -10.52
C VAL A 187 13.88 3.19 -9.81
N GLN A 188 13.69 4.28 -10.54
CA GLN A 188 13.81 5.65 -10.04
C GLN A 188 12.49 6.40 -10.19
N PHE A 189 12.14 7.18 -9.17
CA PHE A 189 10.94 8.00 -9.13
C PHE A 189 11.29 9.47 -8.92
N TYR A 190 10.75 10.35 -9.74
CA TYR A 190 11.11 11.77 -9.77
C TYR A 190 10.06 12.64 -9.07
N GLU A 191 10.51 13.69 -8.39
CA GLU A 191 9.62 14.70 -7.80
C GLU A 191 8.85 15.44 -8.90
N GLY A 192 7.55 15.65 -8.68
CA GLY A 192 6.71 16.33 -9.66
C GLY A 192 6.36 15.49 -10.89
N GLU A 193 6.49 14.17 -10.83
CA GLU A 193 6.10 13.25 -11.90
C GLU A 193 5.19 12.13 -11.37
N VAL A 194 4.34 11.60 -12.26
CA VAL A 194 3.58 10.37 -12.06
C VAL A 194 4.34 9.22 -12.70
N HIS A 195 4.74 8.26 -11.88
CA HIS A 195 5.38 7.02 -12.30
C HIS A 195 4.42 5.86 -12.12
N ALA A 196 4.11 5.17 -13.21
CA ALA A 196 3.29 3.97 -13.16
C ALA A 196 4.14 2.70 -13.09
N ILE A 197 3.75 1.75 -12.23
CA ILE A 197 4.29 0.39 -12.23
C ILE A 197 3.17 -0.56 -12.62
N ILE A 198 3.40 -1.32 -13.69
CA ILE A 198 2.42 -2.24 -14.27
C ILE A 198 2.96 -3.65 -14.28
N GLY A 199 2.09 -4.64 -14.12
CA GLY A 199 2.44 -6.05 -14.30
C GLY A 199 1.31 -6.95 -13.85
N GLU A 200 1.38 -8.23 -14.21
CA GLU A 200 0.43 -9.25 -13.73
C GLU A 200 0.45 -9.39 -12.19
N SER A 201 -0.60 -10.00 -11.62
CA SER A 201 -0.64 -10.31 -10.20
C SER A 201 0.57 -11.15 -9.78
N GLY A 202 1.11 -10.90 -8.60
CA GLY A 202 2.31 -11.60 -8.11
C GLY A 202 3.64 -11.15 -8.73
N SER A 203 3.66 -10.15 -9.63
CA SER A 203 4.92 -9.67 -10.23
C SER A 203 5.87 -8.93 -9.29
N GLY A 204 5.41 -8.55 -8.09
CA GLY A 204 6.22 -7.88 -7.05
C GLY A 204 5.89 -6.40 -6.79
N LYS A 205 4.86 -5.84 -7.45
CA LYS A 205 4.50 -4.41 -7.36
C LYS A 205 4.23 -3.93 -5.92
N SER A 206 3.37 -4.63 -5.18
CA SER A 206 3.04 -4.25 -3.79
C SER A 206 4.22 -4.43 -2.83
N VAL A 207 5.22 -5.26 -3.18
CA VAL A 207 6.47 -5.38 -2.42
C VAL A 207 7.33 -4.13 -2.59
N ILE A 208 7.41 -3.56 -3.79
CA ILE A 208 8.06 -2.26 -4.03
C ILE A 208 7.45 -1.18 -3.12
N THR A 209 6.12 -1.09 -3.06
CA THR A 209 5.42 -0.16 -2.17
C THR A 209 5.78 -0.39 -0.71
N SER A 210 5.72 -1.65 -0.28
CA SER A 210 5.99 -2.04 1.10
C SER A 210 7.43 -1.71 1.50
N LEU A 211 8.38 -1.84 0.57
CA LEU A 211 9.77 -1.47 0.80
C LEU A 211 9.96 0.03 0.94
N LEU A 212 9.39 0.83 0.04
CA LEU A 212 9.46 2.30 0.11
C LEU A 212 8.83 2.83 1.40
N TYR A 213 7.76 2.19 1.88
CA TYR A 213 7.05 2.58 3.09
C TYR A 213 7.62 1.96 4.38
N GLY A 214 8.63 1.08 4.29
CA GLY A 214 9.19 0.38 5.46
C GLY A 214 8.28 -0.67 6.10
N LEU A 215 7.32 -1.24 5.35
CA LEU A 215 6.33 -2.23 5.79
C LEU A 215 6.57 -3.66 5.29
N ALA A 216 7.70 -3.94 4.65
CA ALA A 216 8.00 -5.29 4.13
C ALA A 216 8.02 -6.41 5.19
N GLY A 217 7.96 -6.07 6.49
CA GLY A 217 7.86 -7.05 7.58
C GLY A 217 9.21 -7.64 7.97
N LYS A 218 9.23 -8.44 9.05
CA LYS A 218 10.47 -9.04 9.58
C LYS A 218 10.95 -10.25 8.78
N ASN A 219 10.06 -10.84 8.00
CA ASN A 219 10.34 -12.00 7.16
C ASN A 219 10.88 -11.59 5.78
N ALA A 220 10.81 -10.31 5.40
CA ALA A 220 11.50 -9.80 4.23
C ALA A 220 12.99 -9.65 4.51
N ASN A 221 13.82 -10.28 3.69
CA ASN A 221 15.27 -10.16 3.72
C ASN A 221 15.70 -9.46 2.43
N VAL A 222 16.16 -8.22 2.55
CA VAL A 222 16.89 -7.55 1.46
C VAL A 222 18.30 -8.12 1.48
N GLU A 223 18.60 -9.02 0.54
CA GLU A 223 19.88 -9.70 0.46
C GLU A 223 20.93 -8.81 -0.21
N GLU A 224 20.50 -8.02 -1.20
CA GLU A 224 21.33 -7.10 -1.95
C GLU A 224 20.53 -5.83 -2.30
N GLY A 225 21.26 -4.76 -2.61
CA GLY A 225 20.69 -3.50 -3.09
C GLY A 225 20.22 -2.55 -1.99
N LYS A 226 19.67 -1.42 -2.42
CA LYS A 226 19.29 -0.29 -1.55
C LYS A 226 17.90 0.23 -1.88
N ILE A 227 17.23 0.73 -0.85
CA ILE A 227 15.95 1.43 -0.96
C ILE A 227 16.16 2.82 -0.37
N LEU A 228 15.89 3.85 -1.15
CA LEU A 228 16.28 5.22 -0.87
C LEU A 228 15.07 6.15 -0.98
N LEU A 229 14.88 7.03 0.01
CA LEU A 229 13.97 8.18 -0.05
C LEU A 229 14.80 9.46 0.03
N TYR A 230 14.78 10.29 -1.02
CA TYR A 230 15.62 11.48 -1.15
C TYR A 230 17.10 11.19 -0.84
N ASN A 231 17.60 10.04 -1.32
CA ASN A 231 18.95 9.51 -1.06
C ASN A 231 19.27 9.17 0.42
N ASN A 232 18.25 8.92 1.24
CA ASN A 232 18.41 8.34 2.58
C ASN A 232 17.97 6.88 2.56
N GLU A 233 18.81 5.97 3.06
CA GLU A 233 18.53 4.53 3.06
C GLU A 233 17.40 4.19 4.03
N VAL A 234 16.33 3.60 3.51
CA VAL A 234 15.13 3.24 4.27
C VAL A 234 15.44 2.20 5.35
N GLN A 235 16.42 1.34 5.09
CA GLN A 235 16.87 0.29 6.01
C GLN A 235 17.48 0.86 7.30
N ASP A 236 18.02 2.09 7.25
CA ASP A 236 18.63 2.76 8.40
C ASP A 236 17.59 3.47 9.28
N PHE A 237 16.34 3.60 8.83
CA PHE A 237 15.31 4.31 9.57
C PHE A 237 14.87 3.50 10.79
N SER A 238 15.07 4.08 11.97
CA SER A 238 14.57 3.51 13.21
C SER A 238 13.06 3.72 13.33
N PHE A 239 12.41 2.99 14.24
CA PHE A 239 11.02 3.27 14.63
C PHE A 239 10.81 4.75 15.02
N LYS A 240 11.83 5.38 15.61
CA LYS A 240 11.76 6.80 15.99
C LYS A 240 11.72 7.70 14.76
N ASP A 241 12.43 7.36 13.70
CA ASP A 241 12.48 8.14 12.46
C ASP A 241 11.13 8.06 11.75
N TRP A 242 10.58 6.85 11.62
CA TRP A 242 9.24 6.66 11.07
C TRP A 242 8.15 7.38 11.86
N GLU A 243 8.08 7.15 13.18
CA GLU A 243 6.95 7.60 14.00
C GLU A 243 7.13 8.98 14.63
N LYS A 244 8.32 9.31 15.15
CA LYS A 244 8.53 10.59 15.85
C LYS A 244 8.97 11.70 14.92
N SER A 245 9.75 11.39 13.89
CA SER A 245 10.14 12.35 12.86
C SER A 245 9.10 12.47 11.75
N ARG A 246 8.01 11.67 11.80
CA ARG A 246 6.85 11.75 10.90
C ARG A 246 7.24 11.61 9.43
N TYR A 247 8.20 10.73 9.13
CA TYR A 247 8.53 10.40 7.74
C TYR A 247 7.31 9.78 7.06
N LEU A 248 6.58 8.93 7.80
CA LEU A 248 5.21 8.56 7.45
C LEU A 248 4.31 9.79 7.55
N GLY A 249 3.57 10.07 6.48
CA GLY A 249 2.72 11.25 6.36
C GLY A 249 3.40 12.40 5.63
N LYS A 250 4.60 12.83 6.05
CA LYS A 250 5.26 14.02 5.48
C LYS A 250 6.21 13.72 4.33
N VAL A 251 7.01 12.66 4.42
CA VAL A 251 7.92 12.27 3.33
C VAL A 251 7.18 11.37 2.36
N ILE A 252 6.59 10.30 2.88
CA ILE A 252 5.87 9.31 2.09
C ILE A 252 4.50 9.00 2.73
N SER A 253 3.48 8.90 1.89
CA SER A 253 2.15 8.41 2.24
C SER A 253 1.67 7.40 1.20
N ALA A 254 0.72 6.54 1.57
CA ALA A 254 0.21 5.51 0.69
C ALA A 254 -1.32 5.37 0.81
N VAL A 255 -1.98 5.17 -0.33
CA VAL A 255 -3.34 4.61 -0.42
C VAL A 255 -3.18 3.15 -0.79
N PHE A 256 -3.42 2.24 0.16
CA PHE A 256 -3.32 0.80 -0.07
C PHE A 256 -4.57 0.24 -0.73
N GLN A 257 -4.42 -0.97 -1.29
CA GLN A 257 -5.51 -1.73 -1.89
C GLN A 257 -6.69 -1.87 -0.91
N ASN A 258 -7.91 -1.61 -1.39
CA ASN A 258 -9.16 -1.52 -0.62
C ASN A 258 -9.23 -0.32 0.36
N PRO A 259 -9.70 0.87 -0.11
CA PRO A 259 -9.78 2.07 0.72
C PRO A 259 -10.75 1.93 1.91
N MET A 260 -11.70 0.99 1.88
CA MET A 260 -12.58 0.70 3.03
C MET A 260 -11.81 0.25 4.26
N SER A 261 -10.68 -0.43 4.06
CA SER A 261 -9.82 -0.90 5.14
C SER A 261 -8.98 0.22 5.77
N THR A 262 -8.83 1.36 5.07
CA THR A 262 -8.04 2.50 5.52
C THR A 262 -8.81 3.35 6.55
N LEU A 263 -10.12 3.48 6.38
CA LEU A 263 -10.96 4.26 7.30
C LEU A 263 -11.53 3.36 8.39
N ASN A 264 -11.53 3.86 9.64
CA ASN A 264 -12.22 3.20 10.73
C ASN A 264 -13.74 3.33 10.54
N PRO A 265 -14.49 2.22 10.34
CA PRO A 265 -15.92 2.26 10.02
C PRO A 265 -16.78 2.77 11.18
N THR A 266 -16.24 2.78 12.40
CA THR A 266 -16.92 3.23 13.63
C THR A 266 -16.67 4.70 13.97
N MET A 267 -15.90 5.40 13.15
CA MET A 267 -15.55 6.80 13.36
C MET A 267 -16.05 7.66 12.21
N LYS A 268 -16.56 8.86 12.55
CA LYS A 268 -16.93 9.86 11.56
C LYS A 268 -15.73 10.28 10.70
N ILE A 269 -15.98 10.54 9.43
CA ILE A 269 -14.96 10.94 8.44
C ILE A 269 -14.18 12.14 8.92
N GLY A 270 -14.87 13.21 9.37
CA GLY A 270 -14.22 14.44 9.74
C GLY A 270 -13.23 14.29 10.89
N LYS A 271 -13.54 13.41 11.86
CA LYS A 271 -12.64 13.10 12.97
C LYS A 271 -11.34 12.46 12.48
N GLN A 272 -11.42 11.54 11.53
CA GLN A 272 -10.26 10.81 11.00
C GLN A 272 -9.34 11.74 10.18
N ILE A 273 -9.91 12.58 9.31
CA ILE A 273 -9.13 13.56 8.52
C ILE A 273 -8.43 14.56 9.45
N MET A 274 -9.16 15.12 10.42
CA MET A 274 -8.60 16.08 11.37
C MET A 274 -7.50 15.49 12.25
N GLU A 275 -7.67 14.24 12.68
CA GLU A 275 -6.71 13.54 13.54
C GLU A 275 -5.34 13.42 12.87
N GLY A 276 -5.29 13.05 11.59
CA GLY A 276 -4.04 12.97 10.82
C GLY A 276 -3.27 14.30 10.83
N MET A 277 -3.95 15.41 10.51
CA MET A 277 -3.32 16.73 10.49
C MET A 277 -2.82 17.18 11.87
N LEU A 278 -3.60 16.92 12.93
CA LEU A 278 -3.25 17.29 14.31
C LEU A 278 -2.06 16.48 14.84
N ILE A 279 -2.05 15.17 14.61
CA ILE A 279 -0.98 14.26 15.08
C ILE A 279 0.35 14.55 14.38
N ASN A 280 0.30 14.95 13.11
CA ASN A 280 1.47 15.31 12.31
C ASN A 280 1.90 16.78 12.50
N GLY A 281 1.16 17.57 13.29
CA GLY A 281 1.46 18.97 13.56
C GLY A 281 1.35 19.85 12.32
N ILE A 282 0.52 19.47 11.34
CA ILE A 282 0.22 20.29 10.15
C ILE A 282 -0.62 21.51 10.57
N VAL A 283 -1.52 21.29 11.52
CA VAL A 283 -2.41 22.32 12.10
C VAL A 283 -2.29 22.29 13.62
N LYS A 284 -2.51 23.43 14.27
CA LYS A 284 -2.35 23.55 15.74
C LYS A 284 -3.66 23.38 16.50
N THR A 285 -4.79 23.65 15.85
CA THR A 285 -6.10 23.68 16.50
C THR A 285 -7.13 22.82 15.78
N ARG A 286 -8.12 22.33 16.51
CA ARG A 286 -9.23 21.57 15.92
C ARG A 286 -10.05 22.40 14.93
N LYS A 287 -10.21 23.71 15.19
CA LYS A 287 -10.95 24.61 14.28
C LYS A 287 -10.23 24.76 12.95
N GLU A 288 -8.91 24.94 12.99
CA GLU A 288 -8.06 24.97 11.80
C GLU A 288 -8.10 23.63 11.07
N ALA A 289 -8.01 22.51 11.79
CA ALA A 289 -8.12 21.17 11.22
C ALA A 289 -9.46 20.98 10.49
N TYR A 290 -10.58 21.38 11.09
CA TYR A 290 -11.90 21.28 10.46
C TYR A 290 -11.96 22.08 9.16
N ASN A 291 -11.56 23.35 9.18
CA ASN A 291 -11.57 24.20 7.99
C ASN A 291 -10.69 23.62 6.87
N LYS A 292 -9.50 23.12 7.22
CA LYS A 292 -8.60 22.47 6.26
C LYS A 292 -9.18 21.17 5.72
N SER A 293 -9.83 20.35 6.54
CA SER A 293 -10.51 19.13 6.07
C SER A 293 -11.56 19.47 5.00
N ILE A 294 -12.34 20.53 5.20
CA ILE A 294 -13.30 21.02 4.21
C ILE A 294 -12.60 21.42 2.90
N GLU A 295 -11.51 22.18 2.97
CA GLU A 295 -10.72 22.55 1.78
C GLU A 295 -10.23 21.33 1.00
N TYR A 296 -9.71 20.31 1.69
CA TYR A 296 -9.22 19.08 1.06
C TYR A 296 -10.33 18.22 0.47
N LEU A 297 -11.47 18.10 1.16
CA LEU A 297 -12.63 17.42 0.60
C LEU A 297 -13.09 18.11 -0.69
N LYS A 298 -13.18 19.45 -0.71
CA LYS A 298 -13.48 20.22 -1.94
C LYS A 298 -12.47 19.97 -3.05
N LEU A 299 -11.18 19.93 -2.70
CA LEU A 299 -10.10 19.66 -3.66
C LEU A 299 -10.21 18.27 -4.29
N THR A 300 -10.74 17.30 -3.55
CA THR A 300 -11.04 15.95 -4.07
C THR A 300 -12.43 15.81 -4.70
N LYS A 301 -13.06 16.93 -5.09
CA LYS A 301 -14.37 16.99 -5.77
C LYS A 301 -15.51 16.37 -4.95
N ILE A 302 -15.41 16.36 -3.63
CA ILE A 302 -16.49 15.94 -2.73
C ILE A 302 -17.51 17.08 -2.60
N ASN A 303 -18.77 16.78 -2.93
CA ASN A 303 -19.89 17.68 -2.73
C ASN A 303 -20.31 17.69 -1.26
N ASN A 304 -20.88 18.80 -0.78
CA ASN A 304 -21.33 18.99 0.60
C ASN A 304 -20.33 18.51 1.66
N PRO A 305 -19.06 18.97 1.62
CA PRO A 305 -18.02 18.44 2.49
C PRO A 305 -18.35 18.62 3.97
N GLU A 306 -19.09 19.67 4.35
CA GLU A 306 -19.55 19.89 5.72
C GLU A 306 -20.47 18.76 6.22
N GLU A 307 -21.32 18.22 5.34
CA GLU A 307 -22.17 17.06 5.63
C GLU A 307 -21.32 15.77 5.70
N ILE A 308 -20.40 15.59 4.74
CA ILE A 308 -19.52 14.41 4.71
C ILE A 308 -18.65 14.29 5.97
N MET A 309 -18.25 15.41 6.58
CA MET A 309 -17.51 15.40 7.85
C MET A 309 -18.25 14.67 8.97
N GLU A 310 -19.59 14.66 8.93
CA GLU A 310 -20.45 14.07 9.96
C GLU A 310 -20.84 12.62 9.69
N LEU A 311 -20.60 12.11 8.48
CA LEU A 311 -20.92 10.75 8.07
C LEU A 311 -19.86 9.74 8.51
N TYR A 312 -20.22 8.46 8.47
CA TYR A 312 -19.37 7.30 8.64
C TYR A 312 -18.98 6.69 7.28
N PRO A 313 -17.89 5.92 7.19
CA PRO A 313 -17.45 5.32 5.93
C PRO A 313 -18.53 4.47 5.23
N HIS A 314 -19.35 3.73 5.97
CA HIS A 314 -20.39 2.87 5.42
C HIS A 314 -21.59 3.63 4.82
N GLU A 315 -21.65 4.95 4.99
CA GLU A 315 -22.69 5.82 4.43
C GLU A 315 -22.28 6.43 3.07
N LEU A 316 -21.08 6.11 2.58
CA LEU A 316 -20.51 6.69 1.37
C LEU A 316 -20.39 5.64 0.24
N SER A 317 -20.42 6.09 -1.02
CA SER A 317 -20.09 5.21 -2.16
C SER A 317 -18.59 4.91 -2.23
N GLY A 318 -18.18 3.82 -2.87
CA GLY A 318 -16.76 3.46 -3.01
C GLY A 318 -15.90 4.58 -3.59
N GLY A 319 -16.39 5.26 -4.63
CA GLY A 319 -15.72 6.42 -5.21
C GLY A 319 -15.64 7.65 -4.31
N MET A 320 -16.63 7.86 -3.44
CA MET A 320 -16.56 8.91 -2.41
C MET A 320 -15.53 8.55 -1.34
N ILE A 321 -15.52 7.30 -0.89
CA ILE A 321 -14.59 6.80 0.13
C ILE A 321 -13.16 6.94 -0.34
N GLN A 322 -12.88 6.57 -1.58
CA GLN A 322 -11.56 6.73 -2.14
C GLN A 322 -11.11 8.19 -2.19
N ARG A 323 -11.97 9.10 -2.63
CA ARG A 323 -11.66 10.54 -2.67
C ARG A 323 -11.47 11.13 -1.29
N VAL A 324 -12.25 10.69 -0.30
CA VAL A 324 -12.06 11.02 1.12
C VAL A 324 -10.72 10.50 1.66
N VAL A 325 -10.32 9.28 1.30
CA VAL A 325 -9.01 8.71 1.67
C VAL A 325 -7.87 9.50 1.03
N ILE A 326 -7.99 9.85 -0.25
CA ILE A 326 -7.00 10.71 -0.93
C ILE A 326 -6.93 12.08 -0.23
N ALA A 327 -8.07 12.68 0.11
CA ALA A 327 -8.12 13.96 0.84
C ALA A 327 -7.43 13.86 2.19
N SER A 328 -7.68 12.80 2.95
CA SER A 328 -7.09 12.59 4.28
C SER A 328 -5.57 12.47 4.21
N ILE A 329 -5.06 11.74 3.22
CA ILE A 329 -3.63 11.54 3.02
C ILE A 329 -2.95 12.81 2.50
N VAL A 330 -3.50 13.45 1.47
CA VAL A 330 -2.89 14.64 0.88
C VAL A 330 -2.95 15.83 1.84
N SER A 331 -3.89 15.84 2.79
CA SER A 331 -3.90 16.82 3.89
C SER A 331 -2.63 16.83 4.74
N LEU A 332 -1.82 15.76 4.69
CA LEU A 332 -0.55 15.65 5.38
C LEU A 332 0.62 16.29 4.62
N HIS A 333 0.37 16.79 3.40
CA HIS A 333 1.38 17.30 2.46
C HIS A 333 2.55 16.34 2.20
N PRO A 334 2.28 15.07 1.81
CA PRO A 334 3.35 14.13 1.50
C PRO A 334 4.15 14.58 0.28
N LYS A 335 5.43 14.24 0.25
CA LYS A 335 6.31 14.48 -0.90
C LYS A 335 6.25 13.34 -1.92
N ILE A 336 5.99 12.12 -1.45
CA ILE A 336 5.75 10.93 -2.25
C ILE A 336 4.39 10.36 -1.87
N LEU A 337 3.55 10.09 -2.86
CA LEU A 337 2.28 9.42 -2.69
C LEU A 337 2.27 8.12 -3.48
N VAL A 338 2.17 7.00 -2.79
CA VAL A 338 1.97 5.70 -3.41
C VAL A 338 0.48 5.40 -3.50
N LEU A 339 0.02 4.97 -4.67
CA LEU A 339 -1.37 4.60 -4.92
C LEU A 339 -1.37 3.16 -5.43
N ASP A 340 -1.80 2.21 -4.60
CA ASP A 340 -1.82 0.78 -4.94
C ASP A 340 -3.22 0.35 -5.37
N GLU A 341 -3.39 0.08 -6.67
CA GLU A 341 -4.65 -0.27 -7.31
C GLU A 341 -5.79 0.70 -6.96
N PRO A 342 -5.56 2.03 -7.06
CA PRO A 342 -6.49 3.00 -6.51
C PRO A 342 -7.86 2.87 -7.18
N THR A 343 -7.93 2.73 -8.49
CA THR A 343 -9.22 2.78 -9.22
C THR A 343 -9.89 1.43 -9.38
N THR A 344 -9.36 0.38 -8.76
CA THR A 344 -9.91 -0.97 -8.87
C THR A 344 -11.30 -1.06 -8.24
N ALA A 345 -12.20 -1.78 -8.91
CA ALA A 345 -13.61 -1.94 -8.53
C ALA A 345 -14.46 -0.64 -8.56
N LEU A 346 -13.99 0.40 -9.25
CA LEU A 346 -14.82 1.57 -9.59
C LEU A 346 -15.41 1.46 -11.00
N ASP A 347 -16.55 2.10 -11.22
CA ASP A 347 -17.07 2.29 -12.57
C ASP A 347 -16.18 3.27 -13.37
N PRO A 348 -16.17 3.18 -14.72
CA PRO A 348 -15.30 4.02 -15.55
C PRO A 348 -15.48 5.53 -15.36
N THR A 349 -16.67 6.00 -15.00
CA THR A 349 -16.94 7.44 -14.82
C THR A 349 -16.29 7.94 -13.53
N VAL A 350 -16.46 7.20 -12.44
CA VAL A 350 -15.84 7.52 -11.15
C VAL A 350 -14.32 7.34 -11.22
N GLN A 351 -13.83 6.33 -11.94
CA GLN A 351 -12.40 6.15 -12.21
C GLN A 351 -11.79 7.39 -12.87
N ALA A 352 -12.39 7.89 -13.95
CA ALA A 352 -11.90 9.10 -14.64
C ALA A 352 -11.84 10.31 -13.69
N LEU A 353 -12.89 10.48 -12.87
CA LEU A 353 -12.94 11.55 -11.88
C LEU A 353 -11.82 11.47 -10.84
N VAL A 354 -11.50 10.26 -10.36
CA VAL A 354 -10.41 10.02 -9.40
C VAL A 354 -9.04 10.30 -10.05
N LEU A 355 -8.83 9.89 -11.30
CA LEU A 355 -7.59 10.14 -12.03
C LEU A 355 -7.36 11.65 -12.24
N ASP A 356 -8.40 12.40 -12.56
CA ASP A 356 -8.31 13.86 -12.67
C ASP A 356 -7.97 14.51 -11.33
N VAL A 357 -8.56 14.05 -10.23
CA VAL A 357 -8.19 14.53 -8.88
C VAL A 357 -6.71 14.26 -8.60
N ILE A 358 -6.21 13.06 -8.91
CA ILE A 358 -4.80 12.71 -8.69
C ILE A 358 -3.88 13.63 -9.51
N ARG A 359 -4.21 13.88 -10.78
CA ARG A 359 -3.45 14.79 -11.66
C ARG A 359 -3.42 16.23 -11.11
N GLU A 360 -4.58 16.77 -10.73
CA GLU A 360 -4.67 18.12 -10.15
C GLU A 360 -3.86 18.24 -8.84
N LEU A 361 -3.89 17.22 -7.98
CA LEU A 361 -3.12 17.19 -6.74
C LEU A 361 -1.61 17.13 -7.02
N GLN A 362 -1.21 16.31 -7.99
CA GLN A 362 0.17 16.17 -8.43
C GLN A 362 0.74 17.51 -8.89
N GLU A 363 0.04 18.21 -9.80
CA GLU A 363 0.46 19.50 -10.34
C GLU A 363 0.50 20.58 -9.26
N LYS A 364 -0.53 20.63 -8.40
CA LYS A 364 -0.66 21.64 -7.34
C LYS A 364 0.43 21.53 -6.28
N PHE A 365 0.79 20.31 -5.89
CA PHE A 365 1.73 20.05 -4.79
C PHE A 365 3.12 19.61 -5.25
N LYS A 366 3.32 19.43 -6.56
CA LYS A 366 4.56 18.92 -7.18
C LYS A 366 5.02 17.61 -6.55
N MET A 367 4.08 16.73 -6.24
CA MET A 367 4.36 15.46 -5.58
C MET A 367 4.94 14.44 -6.56
N CYS A 368 5.80 13.56 -6.06
CA CYS A 368 6.07 12.30 -6.75
C CYS A 368 4.88 11.37 -6.50
N ILE A 369 4.25 10.88 -7.57
CA ILE A 369 3.19 9.88 -7.46
C ILE A 369 3.69 8.56 -8.03
N ILE A 370 3.61 7.51 -7.21
CA ILE A 370 3.89 6.14 -7.63
C ILE A 370 2.55 5.44 -7.76
N PHE A 371 2.11 5.23 -9.00
CA PHE A 371 0.81 4.69 -9.34
C PHE A 371 0.95 3.21 -9.73
N ILE A 372 0.39 2.31 -8.94
CA ILE A 372 0.47 0.88 -9.20
C ILE A 372 -0.88 0.39 -9.70
N THR A 373 -0.87 -0.29 -10.83
CA THR A 373 -2.07 -0.91 -11.40
C THR A 373 -1.70 -2.03 -12.35
N HIS A 374 -2.67 -2.84 -12.71
CA HIS A 374 -2.59 -3.78 -13.84
C HIS A 374 -3.22 -3.22 -15.12
N ASP A 375 -3.89 -2.06 -15.07
CA ASP A 375 -4.58 -1.47 -16.23
C ASP A 375 -3.69 -0.45 -16.95
N LEU A 376 -3.17 -0.85 -18.11
CA LEU A 376 -2.33 0.00 -18.95
C LEU A 376 -3.13 1.13 -19.65
N GLY A 377 -4.46 1.01 -19.76
CA GLY A 377 -5.36 2.06 -20.26
C GLY A 377 -5.50 3.21 -19.26
N VAL A 378 -5.63 2.90 -17.97
CA VAL A 378 -5.56 3.89 -16.89
C VAL A 378 -4.22 4.63 -16.93
N VAL A 379 -3.12 3.88 -17.04
CA VAL A 379 -1.77 4.44 -17.03
C VAL A 379 -1.54 5.39 -18.20
N ALA A 380 -2.05 5.07 -19.39
CA ALA A 380 -1.96 5.94 -20.55
C ALA A 380 -2.56 7.34 -20.32
N SER A 381 -3.51 7.47 -19.41
CA SER A 381 -4.18 8.74 -19.12
C SER A 381 -3.48 9.61 -18.07
N ILE A 382 -2.60 9.05 -17.23
CA ILE A 382 -2.10 9.75 -16.04
C ILE A 382 -0.58 9.75 -15.88
N ALA A 383 0.14 8.75 -16.41
CA ALA A 383 1.57 8.62 -16.14
C ALA A 383 2.45 9.50 -17.03
N ASN A 384 3.56 9.95 -16.46
CA ASN A 384 4.69 10.51 -17.18
C ASN A 384 5.70 9.41 -17.56
N TYR A 385 5.94 8.49 -16.63
CA TYR A 385 6.85 7.34 -16.80
C TYR A 385 6.12 6.03 -16.53
N ILE A 386 6.48 4.98 -17.27
CA ILE A 386 5.94 3.64 -17.10
C ILE A 386 7.09 2.67 -16.85
N SER A 387 6.96 1.82 -15.84
CA SER A 387 7.82 0.66 -15.57
C SER A 387 6.98 -0.62 -15.61
N ILE A 388 7.29 -1.50 -16.56
CA ILE A 388 6.70 -2.83 -16.70
C ILE A 388 7.48 -3.82 -15.84
N MET A 389 6.77 -4.43 -14.90
CA MET A 389 7.29 -5.37 -13.93
C MET A 389 6.81 -6.79 -14.22
N TYR A 390 7.75 -7.72 -14.33
CA TYR A 390 7.49 -9.14 -14.53
C TYR A 390 8.41 -9.98 -13.64
N ALA A 391 7.84 -10.98 -12.95
CA ALA A 391 8.59 -11.95 -12.15
C ALA A 391 9.69 -11.32 -11.23
N GLY A 392 9.34 -10.25 -10.52
CA GLY A 392 10.25 -9.57 -9.59
C GLY A 392 11.24 -8.61 -10.25
N GLN A 393 11.09 -8.25 -11.52
CA GLN A 393 12.03 -7.38 -12.26
C GLN A 393 11.30 -6.29 -13.02
N ILE A 394 11.94 -5.12 -13.15
CA ILE A 394 11.56 -4.15 -14.18
C ILE A 394 12.19 -4.62 -15.48
N ILE A 395 11.35 -5.04 -16.43
CA ILE A 395 11.80 -5.60 -17.71
C ILE A 395 11.77 -4.57 -18.84
N GLU A 396 11.00 -3.50 -18.69
CA GLU A 396 10.95 -2.40 -19.63
C GLU A 396 10.46 -1.16 -18.91
N GLU A 397 11.09 -0.01 -19.12
CA GLU A 397 10.65 1.25 -18.55
C GLU A 397 11.07 2.44 -19.41
N GLY A 398 10.33 3.54 -19.32
CA GLY A 398 10.59 4.73 -20.10
C GLY A 398 9.54 5.80 -19.92
N GLN A 399 9.60 6.85 -20.74
CA GLN A 399 8.50 7.79 -20.81
C GLN A 399 7.25 7.08 -21.34
N ARG A 400 6.08 7.56 -20.91
CA ARG A 400 4.77 6.99 -21.29
C ARG A 400 4.68 6.70 -22.79
N ASP A 401 5.05 7.68 -23.62
CA ASP A 401 4.88 7.56 -25.07
C ASP A 401 5.87 6.57 -25.71
N GLU A 402 7.07 6.41 -25.15
CA GLU A 402 8.03 5.39 -25.58
C GLU A 402 7.49 3.98 -25.32
N ILE A 403 6.93 3.74 -24.14
CA ILE A 403 6.41 2.42 -23.77
C ILE A 403 5.10 2.09 -24.50
N LEU A 404 4.20 3.06 -24.72
CA LEU A 404 2.91 2.79 -25.36
C LEU A 404 2.97 2.70 -26.90
N TRP A 405 3.95 3.36 -27.51
CA TRP A 405 4.05 3.48 -28.97
C TRP A 405 5.33 2.86 -29.55
N TYR A 406 6.38 2.72 -28.75
CA TYR A 406 7.63 2.07 -29.17
C TYR A 406 8.06 0.92 -28.26
N PRO A 407 7.16 0.09 -27.72
CA PRO A 407 7.54 -0.99 -26.79
C PRO A 407 8.51 -1.96 -27.45
N GLN A 408 9.51 -2.44 -26.73
CA GLN A 408 10.52 -3.36 -27.26
C GLN A 408 10.46 -4.75 -26.62
N HIS A 409 9.95 -4.89 -25.39
CA HIS A 409 9.90 -6.20 -24.75
C HIS A 409 8.69 -7.01 -25.22
N PRO A 410 8.83 -8.29 -25.60
CA PRO A 410 7.72 -9.14 -26.05
C PRO A 410 6.56 -9.25 -25.03
N TYR A 411 6.85 -9.27 -23.73
CA TYR A 411 5.82 -9.18 -22.69
C TYR A 411 5.00 -7.88 -22.78
N THR A 412 5.65 -6.74 -22.97
CA THR A 412 4.97 -5.44 -23.13
C THR A 412 4.12 -5.43 -24.40
N TRP A 413 4.57 -6.07 -25.48
CA TRP A 413 3.75 -6.27 -26.68
C TRP A 413 2.48 -7.05 -26.35
N GLY A 414 2.62 -8.15 -25.60
CA GLY A 414 1.51 -8.94 -25.09
C GLY A 414 0.51 -8.09 -24.31
N LEU A 415 0.97 -7.30 -23.33
CA LEU A 415 0.12 -6.42 -22.53
C LEU A 415 -0.67 -5.42 -23.39
N ILE A 416 -0.01 -4.80 -24.36
CA ILE A 416 -0.64 -3.83 -25.27
C ILE A 416 -1.67 -4.51 -26.17
N MET A 417 -1.36 -5.70 -26.68
CA MET A 417 -2.27 -6.46 -27.54
C MET A 417 -3.46 -7.06 -26.78
N SER A 418 -3.31 -7.27 -25.46
CA SER A 418 -4.40 -7.69 -24.56
C SER A 418 -5.34 -6.56 -24.16
N MET A 419 -5.04 -5.30 -24.52
CA MET A 419 -5.93 -4.18 -24.25
C MET A 419 -7.23 -4.29 -25.07
N PRO A 420 -8.40 -4.12 -24.44
CA PRO A 420 -9.65 -4.09 -25.18
C PRO A 420 -9.75 -2.83 -26.06
N ASP A 421 -9.86 -3.04 -27.37
CA ASP A 421 -10.31 -2.00 -28.30
C ASP A 421 -11.83 -2.10 -28.44
N VAL A 422 -12.56 -1.24 -27.74
CA VAL A 422 -14.04 -1.20 -27.78
C VAL A 422 -14.61 -1.00 -29.19
N ASN A 423 -13.79 -0.55 -30.15
CA ASN A 423 -14.22 -0.35 -31.54
C ASN A 423 -14.01 -1.58 -32.42
N LYS A 424 -13.29 -2.60 -31.94
CA LYS A 424 -13.00 -3.84 -32.68
C LYS A 424 -13.57 -5.02 -31.93
N GLY A 425 -14.51 -5.73 -32.57
CA GLY A 425 -15.10 -6.97 -32.04
C GLY A 425 -14.17 -8.19 -32.13
N ASP A 426 -12.86 -7.98 -32.20
CA ASP A 426 -11.87 -9.05 -32.34
C ASP A 426 -11.65 -9.76 -31.00
N ARG A 427 -11.25 -11.03 -31.07
CA ARG A 427 -10.88 -11.80 -29.88
C ARG A 427 -9.64 -11.17 -29.24
N LEU A 428 -9.72 -10.85 -27.95
CA LEU A 428 -8.59 -10.32 -27.19
C LEU A 428 -7.39 -11.28 -27.27
N ALA A 429 -6.22 -10.73 -27.59
CA ALA A 429 -4.98 -11.49 -27.54
C ALA A 429 -4.66 -11.82 -26.07
N THR A 430 -4.25 -13.06 -25.80
CA THR A 430 -3.82 -13.48 -24.46
C THR A 430 -2.34 -13.84 -24.47
N ILE A 431 -1.65 -13.52 -23.39
CA ILE A 431 -0.27 -13.98 -23.17
C ILE A 431 -0.34 -15.45 -22.75
N LYS A 432 0.31 -16.34 -23.50
CA LYS A 432 0.29 -17.79 -23.23
C LYS A 432 0.95 -18.13 -21.89
N GLY A 433 0.53 -19.25 -21.29
CA GLY A 433 1.11 -19.77 -20.05
C GLY A 433 0.75 -18.95 -18.81
N SER A 434 1.38 -19.28 -17.68
CA SER A 434 1.18 -18.63 -16.39
C SER A 434 2.48 -17.98 -15.89
N VAL A 435 2.35 -16.98 -15.01
CA VAL A 435 3.51 -16.40 -14.30
C VAL A 435 4.22 -17.51 -13.51
N PRO A 436 5.56 -17.57 -13.53
CA PRO A 436 6.32 -18.48 -12.69
C PRO A 436 5.94 -18.31 -11.21
N SER A 437 5.47 -19.39 -10.57
CA SER A 437 5.03 -19.36 -9.17
C SER A 437 6.20 -19.36 -8.17
N ARG A 438 7.35 -19.92 -8.57
CA ARG A 438 8.59 -19.94 -7.78
C ARG A 438 9.71 -19.27 -8.55
N LEU A 439 10.08 -18.06 -8.12
CA LEU A 439 11.17 -17.31 -8.75
C LEU A 439 12.55 -17.91 -8.46
N ASN A 440 12.68 -18.76 -7.43
CA ASN A 440 13.94 -19.42 -7.07
C ASN A 440 14.47 -20.35 -8.18
N ASP A 441 13.56 -20.91 -8.99
CA ASP A 441 13.89 -21.93 -9.99
C ASP A 441 14.22 -21.30 -11.35
N ILE A 442 14.18 -19.98 -11.46
CA ILE A 442 14.46 -19.24 -12.68
C ILE A 442 15.98 -19.11 -12.87
N VAL A 443 16.49 -19.61 -13.98
CA VAL A 443 17.92 -19.56 -14.34
C VAL A 443 18.23 -18.38 -15.27
N GLY A 444 17.51 -18.26 -16.39
CA GLY A 444 17.68 -17.19 -17.38
C GLY A 444 16.62 -16.09 -17.32
N ASP A 445 16.14 -15.66 -18.48
CA ASP A 445 14.97 -14.79 -18.59
C ASP A 445 13.70 -15.51 -18.08
N ALA A 446 13.03 -14.88 -17.11
CA ALA A 446 11.77 -15.39 -16.57
C ALA A 446 10.65 -15.47 -17.61
N PHE A 447 10.72 -14.64 -18.66
CA PHE A 447 9.68 -14.61 -19.68
C PHE A 447 9.95 -15.58 -20.84
N ALA A 448 11.15 -16.18 -20.94
CA ALA A 448 11.54 -17.06 -22.05
C ALA A 448 10.50 -18.15 -22.37
N ILE A 449 9.95 -18.80 -21.34
CA ILE A 449 8.99 -19.91 -21.48
C ILE A 449 7.65 -19.45 -22.10
N ARG A 450 7.31 -18.16 -21.96
CA ARG A 450 6.07 -17.55 -22.49
C ARG A 450 6.34 -16.67 -23.72
N ASN A 451 7.60 -16.49 -24.10
CA ASN A 451 8.01 -15.61 -25.17
C ASN A 451 8.07 -16.37 -26.50
N ASP A 452 7.14 -16.08 -27.41
CA ASP A 452 7.15 -16.64 -28.78
C ASP A 452 8.43 -16.24 -29.58
N TYR A 453 9.18 -15.26 -29.09
CA TYR A 453 10.44 -14.76 -29.66
C TYR A 453 11.67 -15.12 -28.79
N ALA A 454 11.57 -16.08 -27.88
CA ALA A 454 12.70 -16.47 -27.03
C ALA A 454 13.89 -17.00 -27.85
N LEU A 455 15.08 -16.51 -27.54
CA LEU A 455 16.33 -17.05 -28.07
C LEU A 455 16.80 -18.22 -27.20
N THR A 456 17.58 -19.15 -27.74
CA THR A 456 18.14 -20.28 -26.96
C THR A 456 18.89 -19.81 -25.70
N ARG A 457 19.59 -18.68 -25.80
CA ARG A 457 20.34 -18.08 -24.69
C ARG A 457 19.44 -17.62 -23.53
N ASP A 458 18.19 -17.24 -23.81
CA ASP A 458 17.27 -16.71 -22.78
C ASP A 458 16.90 -17.77 -21.73
N PHE A 459 17.01 -19.05 -22.05
CA PHE A 459 16.75 -20.14 -21.10
C PHE A 459 17.90 -20.37 -20.10
N GLU A 460 19.10 -19.89 -20.43
CA GLU A 460 20.32 -20.13 -19.66
C GLU A 460 20.85 -18.85 -18.99
N HIS A 461 20.61 -17.69 -19.60
CA HIS A 461 21.15 -16.43 -19.17
C HIS A 461 20.09 -15.34 -19.11
N GLU A 462 20.14 -14.56 -18.05
CA GLU A 462 19.31 -13.37 -17.90
C GLU A 462 19.84 -12.23 -18.79
N PRO A 463 18.99 -11.55 -19.58
CA PRO A 463 19.44 -10.49 -20.47
C PRO A 463 19.93 -9.26 -19.69
N GLU A 464 20.90 -8.55 -20.26
CA GLU A 464 21.34 -7.26 -19.75
C GLU A 464 20.24 -6.19 -19.95
N MET A 465 20.38 -5.05 -19.25
CA MET A 465 19.50 -3.91 -19.44
C MET A 465 20.02 -3.05 -20.59
N TYR A 466 19.33 -3.09 -21.73
CA TYR A 466 19.63 -2.30 -22.92
C TYR A 466 18.99 -0.92 -22.85
N HIS A 467 19.65 0.08 -23.44
CA HIS A 467 19.16 1.45 -23.53
C HIS A 467 18.71 1.76 -24.96
N VAL A 468 17.40 1.84 -25.18
CA VAL A 468 16.80 2.24 -26.46
C VAL A 468 16.88 3.75 -26.63
N SER A 469 16.68 4.47 -25.52
CA SER A 469 16.88 5.91 -25.40
C SER A 469 17.48 6.24 -24.03
N GLU A 470 17.56 7.53 -23.68
CA GLU A 470 17.99 7.96 -22.35
C GLU A 470 17.01 7.55 -21.23
N THR A 471 15.72 7.53 -21.55
CA THR A 471 14.64 7.17 -20.63
C THR A 471 14.19 5.73 -20.83
N HIS A 472 14.23 5.22 -22.07
CA HIS A 472 13.73 3.90 -22.44
C HIS A 472 14.79 2.81 -22.26
N ARG A 473 14.57 1.95 -21.28
CA ARG A 473 15.43 0.81 -20.94
C ARG A 473 14.65 -0.49 -21.01
N VAL A 474 15.29 -1.55 -21.48
CA VAL A 474 14.63 -2.81 -21.80
C VAL A 474 15.54 -3.98 -21.50
N LYS A 475 15.00 -5.02 -20.89
CA LYS A 475 15.70 -6.24 -20.51
C LYS A 475 15.32 -7.38 -21.44
N SER A 476 15.85 -7.37 -22.67
CA SER A 476 15.55 -8.40 -23.68
C SER A 476 16.76 -8.68 -24.55
N ALA A 477 17.13 -9.95 -24.73
CA ALA A 477 18.22 -10.35 -25.60
C ALA A 477 17.96 -10.06 -27.09
N LEU A 478 16.70 -9.80 -27.48
CA LEU A 478 16.34 -9.38 -28.84
C LEU A 478 17.01 -8.07 -29.28
N LEU A 479 17.45 -7.25 -28.32
CA LEU A 479 18.16 -6.00 -28.59
C LEU A 479 19.69 -6.17 -28.70
N ASP A 480 20.23 -7.38 -28.48
CA ASP A 480 21.64 -7.66 -28.74
C ASP A 480 21.92 -7.55 -30.25
N GLU A 481 23.02 -6.91 -30.63
CA GLU A 481 23.43 -6.77 -32.04
C GLU A 481 23.62 -8.12 -32.75
N ARG A 482 23.89 -9.20 -31.98
CA ARG A 482 24.07 -10.56 -32.47
C ARG A 482 22.78 -11.36 -32.53
N ALA A 483 21.65 -10.80 -32.05
CA ALA A 483 20.38 -11.49 -32.07
C ALA A 483 19.89 -11.75 -33.51
N GLU A 484 19.15 -12.84 -33.70
CA GLU A 484 18.51 -13.11 -34.97
C GLU A 484 17.47 -12.02 -35.28
N LYS A 485 17.33 -11.67 -36.56
CA LYS A 485 16.32 -10.70 -36.97
C LYS A 485 14.92 -11.26 -36.74
N TYR A 486 14.10 -10.50 -36.03
CA TYR A 486 12.72 -10.83 -35.75
C TYR A 486 11.78 -9.80 -36.40
N THR A 487 10.50 -10.16 -36.52
CA THR A 487 9.44 -9.23 -36.90
C THR A 487 8.39 -9.22 -35.79
N PRO A 488 8.15 -8.08 -35.11
CA PRO A 488 7.13 -8.00 -34.08
C PRO A 488 5.72 -8.16 -34.68
N PRO A 489 4.69 -8.39 -33.87
CA PRO A 489 3.30 -8.44 -34.36
C PRO A 489 2.92 -7.15 -35.10
N GLN A 490 2.06 -7.26 -36.13
CA GLN A 490 1.71 -6.13 -37.00
C GLN A 490 1.23 -4.89 -36.23
N ILE A 491 0.42 -5.08 -35.18
CA ILE A 491 -0.09 -4.00 -34.32
C ILE A 491 1.07 -3.22 -33.67
N ILE A 492 2.12 -3.91 -33.26
CA ILE A 492 3.32 -3.32 -32.66
C ILE A 492 4.14 -2.60 -33.73
N LEU A 493 4.30 -3.22 -34.91
CA LEU A 493 4.99 -2.59 -36.04
C LEU A 493 4.32 -1.27 -36.47
N ASP A 494 3.00 -1.24 -36.52
CA ASP A 494 2.22 -0.04 -36.84
C ASP A 494 2.43 1.06 -35.79
N LYS A 495 2.44 0.69 -34.50
CA LYS A 495 2.77 1.60 -33.40
C LYS A 495 4.18 2.17 -33.55
N TRP A 496 5.16 1.32 -33.85
CA TRP A 496 6.55 1.75 -34.06
C TRP A 496 6.68 2.73 -35.21
N ASN A 497 6.04 2.46 -36.35
CA ASN A 497 6.03 3.34 -37.50
C ASN A 497 5.40 4.70 -37.17
N ASN A 498 4.29 4.71 -36.43
CA ASN A 498 3.63 5.93 -35.98
C ASN A 498 4.50 6.73 -35.01
N PHE A 499 5.20 6.07 -34.09
CA PHE A 499 6.13 6.72 -33.17
C PHE A 499 7.27 7.41 -33.92
N LYS A 500 7.94 6.70 -34.84
CA LYS A 500 9.03 7.27 -35.66
C LYS A 500 8.57 8.47 -36.48
N LYS A 501 7.42 8.38 -37.14
CA LYS A 501 6.84 9.51 -37.89
C LYS A 501 6.56 10.74 -37.00
N ARG A 502 6.19 10.56 -35.74
CA ARG A 502 6.00 11.68 -34.80
C ARG A 502 7.33 12.32 -34.39
N GLN A 503 8.39 11.52 -34.25
CA GLN A 503 9.73 12.01 -33.92
C GLN A 503 10.37 12.76 -35.10
N GLU A 504 10.09 12.37 -36.34
CA GLU A 504 10.62 13.06 -37.53
C GLU A 504 9.94 14.42 -37.80
N ASN A 505 8.72 14.62 -37.29
CA ASN A 505 7.94 15.84 -37.49
C ASN A 505 8.08 16.89 -36.35
N ASN A 506 8.73 16.52 -35.25
CA ASN A 506 9.03 17.39 -34.10
C ASN A 506 10.53 17.73 -34.09
#